data_AF-A0A0X3P745-F1
#
_entry.id   AF-A0A0X3P745-F1
#
_cell.length_a   1.000
_cell.length_b   1.000
_cell.length_c   1.000
_cell.angle_alpha   90.00
_cell.angle_beta   90.00
_cell.angle_gamma   90.00
#
_symmetry.space_group_name_H-M   'P 1'
#
loop_
_entity.id
_entity.type
_entity.pdbx_description
1 polymer ?
#
loop_
_entity_poly.entity_id
_entity_poly.type
_entity_poly.pdbx_seq_one_letter_code
_entity_poly.pdbx_strand_id
1 'polypeptide(L)'
;MKYLFKLFSQNGYPPDFVRRCMRRQQLKEKGISRATTSQASKTTNWRTLPYVKNVSELVERQLKKHNIQIAHKPTTTLRTQLVHPKDRVGYFNRKEVVYKIPCTSCDAVYCGQTGKSLSTRLHEHQLAVRRRDPLSQVAMHTLDTGHLFGWEDTHIVGACPTRRGREFLEAMHSDKACINR
;
A
#
# COMPACT_ATOMS: atom_id res chain seq x y z
N MET A 1 30.35 10.25 28.06
CA MET A 1 30.90 9.28 27.07
C MET A 1 31.40 7.96 27.65
N LYS A 2 32.16 7.94 28.77
CA LYS A 2 32.64 6.67 29.38
C LYS A 2 31.52 5.73 29.87
N TYR A 3 30.43 6.30 30.39
CA TYR A 3 29.23 5.54 30.83
C TYR A 3 28.56 4.78 29.68
N LEU A 4 28.31 5.44 28.55
CA LEU A 4 27.69 4.80 27.38
C LEU A 4 28.56 3.69 26.81
N PHE A 5 29.88 3.87 26.76
CA PHE A 5 30.80 2.82 26.32
C PHE A 5 30.71 1.58 27.22
N LYS A 6 30.64 1.77 28.53
CA LYS A 6 30.49 0.68 29.51
C LYS A 6 29.15 -0.05 29.35
N LEU A 7 28.05 0.69 29.19
CA LEU A 7 26.71 0.13 28.99
C LEU A 7 26.65 -0.75 27.72
N PHE A 8 27.15 -0.27 26.59
CA PHE A 8 27.15 -1.04 25.35
C PHE A 8 28.09 -2.25 25.39
N SER A 9 29.22 -2.12 26.10
CA SER A 9 30.13 -3.25 26.31
C SER A 9 29.49 -4.35 27.18
N GLN A 10 28.73 -3.96 28.21
CA GLN A 10 27.96 -4.89 29.05
C GLN A 10 26.83 -5.58 28.28
N ASN A 11 26.26 -4.92 27.27
CA ASN A 11 25.25 -5.48 26.38
C ASN A 11 25.84 -6.32 25.22
N GLY A 12 27.13 -6.68 25.28
CA GLY A 12 27.77 -7.59 24.32
C GLY A 12 28.12 -6.97 22.96
N TYR A 13 28.09 -5.64 22.83
CA TYR A 13 28.47 -4.99 21.57
C TYR A 13 29.99 -4.95 21.39
N PRO A 14 30.52 -5.21 20.17
CA PRO A 14 31.96 -5.12 19.91
C PRO A 14 32.52 -3.73 20.24
N PRO A 15 33.63 -3.61 20.97
CA PRO A 15 34.17 -2.33 21.41
C PRO A 15 34.55 -1.41 20.23
N ASP A 16 34.99 -1.98 19.11
CA ASP A 16 35.31 -1.23 17.89
C ASP A 16 34.08 -0.58 17.25
N PHE A 17 32.94 -1.26 17.29
CA PHE A 17 31.68 -0.74 16.80
C PHE A 17 31.24 0.47 17.64
N VAL A 18 31.28 0.35 18.97
CA VAL A 18 30.90 1.42 19.88
C VAL A 18 31.82 2.63 19.75
N ARG A 19 33.15 2.43 19.70
CA ARG A 19 34.13 3.52 19.46
C ARG A 19 33.87 4.26 18.16
N ARG A 20 33.55 3.53 17.09
CA ARG A 20 33.25 4.10 15.76
C ARG A 20 31.98 4.97 15.77
N CYS A 21 30.93 4.52 16.46
CA CYS A 21 29.69 5.28 16.59
C CYS A 21 29.89 6.55 17.43
N MET A 22 30.56 6.44 18.58
CA MET A 22 30.88 7.57 19.45
C MET A 22 31.73 8.63 18.75
N ARG A 23 32.73 8.21 17.95
CA ARG A 23 33.56 9.10 17.15
C ARG A 23 32.76 9.87 16.10
N ARG A 24 31.81 9.20 15.42
CA ARG A 24 30.92 9.88 14.45
C ARG A 24 30.03 10.92 15.13
N GLN A 25 29.54 10.63 16.33
CA GLN A 25 28.70 11.55 17.07
C GLN A 25 29.48 12.78 17.54
N GLN A 26 30.70 12.60 18.06
CA GLN A 26 31.58 13.72 18.43
C GLN A 26 31.95 14.59 17.23
N LEU A 27 32.13 14.01 16.04
CA LEU A 27 32.40 14.77 14.81
C LEU A 27 31.18 15.60 14.37
N LYS A 28 29.96 15.08 14.56
CA LYS A 28 28.71 15.82 14.30
C LYS A 28 28.51 16.97 15.30
N GLU A 29 28.75 16.71 16.59
CA GLU A 29 28.60 17.72 17.66
C GLU A 29 29.62 18.85 17.55
N LYS A 30 30.84 18.55 17.07
CA LYS A 30 31.89 19.55 16.84
C LYS A 30 31.74 20.32 15.51
N GLY A 31 30.68 20.06 14.73
CA GLY A 31 30.48 20.70 13.42
C GLY A 31 31.58 20.36 12.38
N ILE A 32 32.47 19.41 12.68
CA ILE A 32 33.52 18.96 11.77
C ILE A 32 32.89 17.89 10.89
N SER A 33 32.05 18.33 9.94
CA SER A 33 31.85 17.59 8.71
C SER A 33 33.23 17.34 8.13
N ARG A 34 33.59 16.06 7.97
CA ARG A 34 34.83 15.65 7.33
C ARG A 34 34.92 16.40 6.01
N ALA A 35 35.77 17.43 5.96
CA ALA A 35 35.97 18.25 4.79
C ALA A 35 36.64 17.37 3.72
N THR A 36 35.81 16.71 2.92
CA THR A 36 36.23 16.25 1.60
C THR A 36 36.46 17.50 0.77
N THR A 37 37.73 17.72 0.48
CA THR A 37 38.28 18.73 -0.42
C THR A 37 37.37 19.04 -1.62
N SER A 38 36.98 20.30 -1.71
CA SER A 38 36.63 21.07 -2.91
C SER A 38 35.87 20.35 -4.04
N GLN A 39 34.54 20.50 -4.02
CA GLN A 39 33.77 21.22 -5.03
C GLN A 39 32.34 21.28 -4.50
N ALA A 40 31.69 22.44 -4.55
CA ALA A 40 30.24 22.51 -4.36
C ALA A 40 29.61 21.65 -5.47
N SER A 41 29.42 20.36 -5.19
CA SER A 41 28.84 19.43 -6.14
C SER A 41 27.45 19.94 -6.45
N LYS A 42 27.22 20.28 -7.73
CA LYS A 42 25.87 20.58 -8.23
C LYS A 42 24.96 19.49 -7.70
N THR A 43 23.96 19.87 -6.91
CA THR A 43 23.00 18.94 -6.31
C THR A 43 22.26 18.25 -7.44
N THR A 44 22.79 17.09 -7.84
CA THR A 44 22.30 16.38 -9.00
C THR A 44 21.07 15.62 -8.55
N ASN A 45 19.90 16.07 -9.00
CA ASN A 45 18.63 15.50 -8.59
C ASN A 45 18.41 14.18 -9.33
N TRP A 46 18.63 13.07 -8.64
CA TRP A 46 18.37 11.74 -9.18
C TRP A 46 16.89 11.38 -9.10
N ARG A 47 16.36 10.86 -10.20
CA ARG A 47 15.00 10.31 -10.30
C ARG A 47 15.06 8.93 -10.95
N THR A 48 14.09 8.08 -10.64
CA THR A 48 13.99 6.74 -11.21
C THR A 48 12.87 6.71 -12.23
N LEU A 49 13.10 6.06 -13.37
CA LEU A 49 12.12 5.88 -14.44
C LEU A 49 12.14 4.42 -14.91
N PRO A 50 10.99 3.80 -15.24
CA PRO A 50 11.00 2.52 -15.93
C PRO A 50 11.67 2.63 -17.32
N TYR A 51 12.50 1.64 -17.68
CA TYR A 51 13.06 1.58 -19.02
C TYR A 51 11.97 1.21 -20.03
N VAL A 52 11.75 2.10 -21.01
CA VAL A 52 10.87 1.88 -22.15
C VAL A 52 11.65 2.31 -23.37
N LYS A 53 12.00 1.35 -24.22
CA LYS A 53 12.83 1.57 -25.41
C LYS A 53 12.32 2.76 -26.23
N ASN A 54 13.23 3.63 -26.64
CA ASN A 54 13.02 4.89 -27.36
C ASN A 54 12.34 6.02 -26.57
N VAL A 55 11.44 5.73 -25.62
CA VAL A 55 10.72 6.75 -24.85
C VAL A 55 11.55 7.24 -23.67
N SER A 56 12.09 6.30 -22.89
CA SER A 56 12.82 6.60 -21.66
C SER A 56 14.11 7.40 -21.92
N GLU A 57 14.78 7.15 -23.05
CA GLU A 57 15.99 7.83 -23.50
C GLU A 57 15.70 9.24 -24.03
N LEU A 58 14.54 9.46 -24.65
CA LEU A 58 14.07 10.80 -25.02
C LEU A 58 13.80 11.64 -23.78
N VAL A 59 13.08 11.07 -22.81
CA VAL A 59 12.75 11.73 -21.54
C VAL A 59 14.01 12.06 -20.75
N GLU A 60 14.98 11.13 -20.69
CA GLU A 60 16.28 11.36 -20.05
C GLU A 60 17.06 12.52 -20.68
N ARG A 61 17.08 12.61 -22.01
CA ARG A 61 17.74 13.73 -22.70
C ARG A 61 17.13 15.08 -22.38
N GLN A 62 15.80 15.17 -22.23
CA GLN A 62 15.15 16.42 -21.83
C GLN A 62 15.42 16.75 -20.36
N LEU A 63 15.31 15.77 -19.46
CA LEU A 63 15.52 15.98 -18.02
C LEU A 63 16.97 16.33 -17.66
N LYS A 64 17.95 15.84 -18.42
CA LYS A 64 19.37 16.22 -18.27
C LYS A 64 19.59 17.73 -18.44
N LYS A 65 18.86 18.40 -19.34
CA LYS A 65 18.95 19.87 -19.53
C LYS A 65 18.56 20.64 -18.27
N HIS A 66 17.71 20.05 -17.43
CA HIS A 66 17.24 20.61 -16.17
C HIS A 66 18.05 20.12 -14.95
N ASN A 67 19.24 19.56 -15.15
CA ASN A 67 20.09 18.98 -14.09
C ASN A 67 19.39 17.83 -13.31
N ILE A 68 18.48 17.11 -13.95
CA ILE A 68 17.83 15.92 -13.40
C ILE A 68 18.45 14.69 -14.07
N GLN A 69 19.06 13.82 -13.28
CA GLN A 69 19.61 12.56 -13.77
C GLN A 69 18.61 11.42 -13.54
N ILE A 70 18.50 10.54 -14.52
CA ILE A 70 17.57 9.42 -14.47
C ILE A 70 18.36 8.12 -14.29
N ALA A 71 17.93 7.31 -13.33
CA ALA A 71 18.31 5.91 -13.23
C ALA A 71 17.17 5.05 -13.78
N HIS A 72 17.46 4.25 -14.81
CA HIS A 72 16.49 3.33 -15.39
C HIS A 72 16.31 2.11 -14.50
N LYS A 73 15.05 1.76 -14.22
CA LYS A 73 14.68 0.56 -13.47
C LYS A 73 13.89 -0.39 -14.39
N PRO A 74 14.22 -1.69 -14.45
CA PRO A 74 13.39 -2.64 -15.18
C PRO A 74 12.01 -2.76 -14.52
N THR A 75 10.95 -2.72 -15.33
CA THR A 75 9.57 -2.88 -14.85
C THR A 75 9.32 -4.29 -14.33
N THR A 76 9.90 -5.30 -14.98
CA THR A 76 9.79 -6.71 -14.61
C THR A 76 11.17 -7.26 -14.24
N THR A 77 11.32 -7.72 -13.00
CA THR A 77 12.56 -8.38 -12.56
C THR A 77 12.40 -9.90 -12.58
N LEU A 78 13.49 -10.65 -12.79
CA LEU A 78 13.48 -12.12 -12.70
C LEU A 78 12.91 -12.59 -11.36
N ARG A 79 13.22 -11.88 -10.27
CA ARG A 79 12.66 -12.16 -8.94
C ARG A 79 11.13 -12.05 -8.94
N THR A 80 10.57 -11.02 -9.57
CA THR A 80 9.10 -10.85 -9.67
C THR A 80 8.44 -11.97 -10.45
N GLN A 81 9.10 -12.52 -11.48
CA GLN A 81 8.55 -13.59 -12.31
C GLN A 81 8.75 -14.99 -11.71
N LEU A 82 9.91 -15.26 -11.11
CA LEU A 82 10.32 -16.60 -10.69
C LEU A 82 10.12 -16.84 -9.20
N VAL A 83 10.19 -15.80 -8.36
CA VAL A 83 10.26 -15.96 -6.90
C VAL A 83 8.95 -15.52 -6.25
N HIS A 84 8.08 -16.49 -5.99
CA HIS A 84 6.84 -16.32 -5.24
C HIS A 84 6.93 -17.09 -3.92
N PRO A 85 7.56 -16.53 -2.87
CA PRO A 85 7.82 -17.25 -1.62
C PRO A 85 6.57 -17.45 -0.76
N LYS A 86 5.45 -16.81 -1.12
CA LYS A 86 4.18 -16.92 -0.41
C LYS A 86 3.14 -17.50 -1.36
N ASP A 87 2.24 -18.29 -0.79
CA ASP A 87 1.10 -18.82 -1.51
C ASP A 87 0.18 -17.69 -1.99
N ARG A 88 -0.45 -17.93 -3.15
CA ARG A 88 -1.44 -17.02 -3.70
C ARG A 88 -2.67 -17.05 -2.80
N VAL A 89 -3.11 -15.86 -2.37
CA VAL A 89 -4.35 -15.72 -1.62
C VAL A 89 -5.53 -15.92 -2.56
N GLY A 90 -6.46 -16.81 -2.19
CA GLY A 90 -7.70 -17.05 -2.94
C GLY A 90 -8.52 -15.77 -3.10
N TYR A 91 -9.37 -15.71 -4.14
CA TYR A 91 -10.10 -14.51 -4.53
C TYR A 91 -10.88 -13.87 -3.37
N PHE A 92 -11.70 -14.67 -2.67
CA PHE A 92 -12.48 -14.22 -1.51
C PHE A 92 -11.66 -14.02 -0.22
N ASN A 93 -10.41 -14.47 -0.17
CA ASN A 93 -9.56 -14.30 1.02
C ASN A 93 -8.70 -13.03 0.95
N ARG A 94 -8.83 -12.25 -0.13
CA ARG A 94 -8.18 -10.94 -0.26
C ARG A 94 -8.70 -9.98 0.82
N LYS A 95 -7.78 -9.22 1.39
CA LYS A 95 -8.05 -8.19 2.40
C LYS A 95 -7.92 -6.81 1.77
N GLU A 96 -8.45 -5.80 2.46
CA GLU A 96 -8.25 -4.40 2.08
C GLU A 96 -8.82 -4.08 0.68
N VAL A 97 -10.02 -4.60 0.42
CA VAL A 97 -10.69 -4.53 -0.89
C VAL A 97 -11.97 -3.70 -0.83
N VAL A 98 -12.37 -3.18 -1.99
CA VAL A 98 -13.68 -2.61 -2.30
C VAL A 98 -14.38 -3.60 -3.22
N TYR A 99 -15.61 -3.98 -2.89
CA TYR A 99 -16.35 -5.03 -3.57
C TYR A 99 -17.80 -4.61 -3.84
N LYS A 100 -18.41 -5.28 -4.80
CA LYS A 100 -19.82 -5.12 -5.17
C LYS A 100 -20.55 -6.46 -5.01
N ILE A 101 -21.74 -6.43 -4.42
CA ILE A 101 -22.65 -7.57 -4.31
C ILE A 101 -23.94 -7.21 -5.06
N PRO A 102 -24.24 -7.88 -6.19
CA PRO A 102 -25.48 -7.62 -6.92
C PRO A 102 -26.70 -8.16 -6.18
N CYS A 103 -27.82 -7.46 -6.28
CA CYS A 103 -29.13 -8.03 -5.95
C CYS A 103 -29.55 -8.97 -7.09
N THR A 104 -30.19 -10.10 -6.76
CA THR A 104 -30.67 -11.06 -7.77
C THR A 104 -31.94 -10.61 -8.46
N SER A 105 -32.72 -9.76 -7.79
CA SER A 105 -34.10 -9.44 -8.19
C SER A 105 -34.27 -8.02 -8.72
N CYS A 106 -33.28 -7.13 -8.53
CA CYS A 106 -33.31 -5.76 -9.04
C CYS A 106 -31.92 -5.29 -9.44
N ASP A 107 -31.85 -4.17 -10.17
CA ASP A 107 -30.59 -3.58 -10.66
C ASP A 107 -29.73 -2.96 -9.54
N ALA A 108 -30.17 -3.04 -8.29
CA ALA A 108 -29.44 -2.50 -7.16
C ALA A 108 -28.20 -3.35 -6.84
N VAL A 109 -27.10 -2.67 -6.52
CA VAL A 109 -25.83 -3.31 -6.18
C VAL A 109 -25.32 -2.76 -4.86
N TYR A 110 -25.05 -3.60 -3.89
CA TYR A 110 -24.38 -3.13 -2.68
C TYR A 110 -22.90 -2.90 -2.96
N CYS A 111 -22.41 -1.69 -2.72
CA CYS A 111 -20.99 -1.36 -2.81
C CYS A 111 -20.44 -1.11 -1.41
N GLY A 112 -19.35 -1.78 -1.05
CA GLY A 112 -18.74 -1.62 0.27
C GLY A 112 -17.25 -1.87 0.28
N GLN A 113 -16.56 -1.30 1.27
CA GLN A 113 -15.17 -1.63 1.57
C GLN A 113 -15.02 -2.66 2.70
N THR A 114 -13.86 -3.30 2.77
CA THR A 114 -13.45 -4.09 3.94
C THR A 114 -11.94 -4.01 4.18
N GLY A 115 -11.55 -3.89 5.45
CA GLY A 115 -10.17 -4.13 5.88
C GLY A 115 -9.88 -5.60 6.22
N LYS A 116 -10.94 -6.40 6.48
CA LYS A 116 -10.84 -7.85 6.71
C LYS A 116 -10.80 -8.60 5.38
N SER A 117 -10.69 -9.93 5.42
CA SER A 117 -10.91 -10.75 4.21
C SER A 117 -12.34 -10.58 3.70
N LEU A 118 -12.51 -10.59 2.38
CA LEU A 118 -13.82 -10.49 1.76
C LEU A 118 -14.77 -11.60 2.24
N SER A 119 -14.29 -12.84 2.36
CA SER A 119 -15.04 -14.00 2.88
C SER A 119 -15.64 -13.75 4.26
N THR A 120 -14.86 -13.20 5.19
CA THR A 120 -15.34 -12.83 6.53
C THR A 120 -16.39 -11.74 6.45
N ARG A 121 -16.21 -10.73 5.59
CA ARG A 121 -17.16 -9.65 5.44
C ARG A 121 -18.50 -10.11 4.83
N LEU A 122 -18.45 -11.00 3.83
CA LEU A 122 -19.63 -11.62 3.25
C LEU A 122 -20.40 -12.44 4.31
N HIS A 123 -19.67 -13.21 5.13
CA HIS A 123 -20.29 -13.95 6.22
C HIS A 123 -20.97 -13.04 7.27
N GLU A 124 -20.33 -11.91 7.62
CA GLU A 124 -20.95 -10.89 8.49
C GLU A 124 -22.25 -10.34 7.88
N HIS A 125 -22.27 -10.04 6.57
CA HIS A 125 -23.48 -9.58 5.89
C HIS A 125 -24.58 -10.65 5.87
N GLN A 126 -24.25 -11.91 5.58
CA GLN A 126 -25.20 -13.03 5.65
C GLN A 126 -25.78 -13.21 7.05
N LEU A 127 -24.96 -13.05 8.11
CA LEU A 127 -25.43 -13.07 9.49
C LEU A 127 -26.35 -11.88 9.79
N ALA A 128 -26.02 -10.69 9.32
CA ALA A 128 -26.84 -9.49 9.51
C ALA A 128 -28.22 -9.64 8.86
N VAL A 129 -28.29 -10.19 7.64
CA VAL A 129 -29.56 -10.51 6.95
C VAL A 129 -30.37 -11.52 7.77
N ARG A 130 -29.75 -12.62 8.23
CA ARG A 130 -30.43 -13.63 9.06
C ARG A 130 -30.96 -13.05 10.38
N ARG A 131 -30.22 -12.13 10.99
CA ARG A 131 -30.61 -11.45 12.24
C ARG A 131 -31.59 -10.30 12.02
N ARG A 132 -31.85 -9.91 10.77
CA ARG A 132 -32.65 -8.73 10.40
C ARG A 132 -32.13 -7.45 11.06
N ASP A 133 -30.80 -7.27 11.05
CA ASP A 133 -30.14 -6.14 11.68
C ASP A 133 -30.36 -4.85 10.87
N PRO A 134 -31.06 -3.83 11.42
CA PRO A 134 -31.35 -2.59 10.70
C PRO A 134 -30.11 -1.72 10.45
N LEU A 135 -28.97 -1.99 11.11
CA LEU A 135 -27.72 -1.25 10.89
C LEU A 135 -26.99 -1.67 9.61
N SER A 136 -27.35 -2.82 9.02
CA SER A 136 -26.75 -3.32 7.80
C SER A 136 -27.62 -2.92 6.61
N GLN A 137 -27.08 -2.13 5.68
CA GLN A 137 -27.80 -1.72 4.47
C GLN A 137 -28.21 -2.92 3.59
N VAL A 138 -27.37 -3.96 3.56
CA VAL A 138 -27.71 -5.22 2.89
C VAL A 138 -28.94 -5.87 3.53
N ALA A 139 -29.03 -5.86 4.87
CA ALA A 139 -30.16 -6.42 5.58
C ALA A 139 -31.42 -5.56 5.42
N MET A 140 -31.30 -4.23 5.53
CA MET A 140 -32.40 -3.30 5.28
C MET A 140 -33.00 -3.48 3.89
N HIS A 141 -32.17 -3.54 2.85
CA HIS A 141 -32.66 -3.79 1.49
C HIS A 141 -33.44 -5.10 1.39
N THR A 142 -32.93 -6.19 1.99
CA THR A 142 -33.67 -7.47 2.00
C THR A 142 -34.97 -7.41 2.80
N LEU A 143 -35.05 -6.58 3.84
CA LEU A 143 -36.26 -6.42 4.66
C LEU A 143 -37.33 -5.57 3.96
N ASP A 144 -36.91 -4.49 3.29
CA ASP A 144 -37.81 -3.56 2.62
C ASP A 144 -38.38 -4.12 1.32
N THR A 145 -37.54 -4.84 0.55
CA THR A 145 -37.92 -5.35 -0.78
C THR A 145 -38.22 -6.84 -0.81
N GLY A 146 -37.79 -7.61 0.20
CA GLY A 146 -37.84 -9.06 0.19
C GLY A 146 -36.86 -9.72 -0.78
N HIS A 147 -35.95 -8.96 -1.39
CA HIS A 147 -35.00 -9.47 -2.36
C HIS A 147 -33.82 -10.20 -1.72
N LEU A 148 -33.13 -11.02 -2.52
CA LEU A 148 -31.91 -11.72 -2.13
C LEU A 148 -30.69 -11.14 -2.84
N PHE A 149 -29.52 -11.36 -2.22
CA PHE A 149 -28.23 -10.96 -2.79
C PHE A 149 -27.50 -12.16 -3.37
N GLY A 150 -26.89 -11.98 -4.54
CA GLY A 150 -26.04 -12.97 -5.19
C GLY A 150 -24.67 -12.99 -4.55
N TRP A 151 -24.50 -13.73 -3.45
CA TRP A 151 -23.23 -13.79 -2.72
C TRP A 151 -22.08 -14.34 -3.57
N GLU A 152 -22.38 -15.28 -4.47
CA GLU A 152 -21.39 -15.91 -5.36
C GLU A 152 -20.93 -14.96 -6.48
N ASP A 153 -21.80 -14.06 -6.93
CA ASP A 153 -21.52 -13.03 -7.95
C ASP A 153 -20.79 -11.80 -7.39
N THR A 154 -20.34 -11.88 -6.13
CA THR A 154 -19.54 -10.81 -5.53
C THR A 154 -18.22 -10.67 -6.26
N HIS A 155 -17.93 -9.47 -6.71
CA HIS A 155 -16.66 -9.16 -7.36
C HIS A 155 -15.94 -7.99 -6.70
N ILE A 156 -14.61 -8.07 -6.68
CA ILE A 156 -13.70 -7.05 -6.18
C ILE A 156 -13.47 -6.03 -7.29
N VAL A 157 -13.76 -4.78 -6.99
CA VAL A 157 -13.64 -3.65 -7.94
C VAL A 157 -12.34 -2.89 -7.73
N GLY A 158 -11.84 -2.86 -6.48
CA GLY A 158 -10.58 -2.19 -6.16
C GLY A 158 -9.92 -2.77 -4.92
N ALA A 159 -8.64 -2.47 -4.73
CA ALA A 159 -7.89 -2.82 -3.53
C ALA A 159 -6.99 -1.67 -3.13
N CYS A 160 -7.01 -1.31 -1.84
CA CYS A 160 -6.11 -0.32 -1.28
C CYS A 160 -5.81 -0.64 0.18
N PRO A 161 -4.53 -0.71 0.60
CA PRO A 161 -4.19 -0.98 1.99
C PRO A 161 -4.69 0.09 2.96
N THR A 162 -4.67 1.35 2.52
CA THR A 162 -5.08 2.49 3.37
C THR A 162 -6.59 2.62 3.42
N ARG A 163 -7.14 2.92 4.61
CA ARG A 163 -8.59 3.15 4.78
C ARG A 163 -9.09 4.31 3.92
N ARG A 164 -8.37 5.45 3.93
CA ARG A 164 -8.70 6.63 3.10
C ARG A 164 -8.71 6.32 1.61
N GLY A 165 -7.75 5.52 1.13
CA GLY A 165 -7.73 5.10 -0.26
C GLY A 165 -8.92 4.21 -0.62
N ARG A 166 -9.37 3.35 0.29
CA ARG A 166 -10.61 2.57 0.08
C ARG A 166 -11.86 3.43 0.10
N GLU A 167 -11.97 4.40 1.01
CA GLU A 167 -13.09 5.37 1.03
C GLU A 167 -13.18 6.11 -0.31
N PHE A 168 -12.04 6.54 -0.86
CA PHE A 168 -11.98 7.17 -2.18
C PHE A 168 -12.39 6.20 -3.31
N LEU A 169 -11.87 4.97 -3.31
CA LEU A 169 -12.25 3.96 -4.30
C LEU A 169 -13.73 3.57 -4.20
N GLU A 170 -14.27 3.47 -3.00
CA GLU A 170 -15.69 3.19 -2.75
C GLU A 170 -16.57 4.30 -3.33
N ALA A 171 -16.21 5.57 -3.08
CA ALA A 171 -16.90 6.71 -3.68
C ALA A 171 -16.80 6.72 -5.22
N MET A 172 -15.62 6.43 -5.77
CA MET A 172 -15.41 6.36 -7.22
C MET A 172 -16.25 5.29 -7.91
N HIS A 173 -16.46 4.15 -7.25
CA HIS A 173 -17.20 3.01 -7.81
C HIS A 173 -18.67 2.98 -7.37
N SER A 174 -19.13 3.98 -6.62
CA SER A 174 -20.53 4.13 -6.25
C SER A 174 -21.30 4.73 -7.42
N ASP A 175 -22.24 3.97 -7.97
CA ASP A 175 -23.15 4.40 -9.03
C ASP A 175 -24.53 4.76 -8.44
N LYS A 176 -25.44 5.34 -9.24
CA LYS A 176 -26.81 5.65 -8.80
C LYS A 176 -27.60 4.40 -8.36
N ALA A 177 -27.23 3.23 -8.88
CA ALA A 177 -27.81 1.94 -8.52
C ALA A 177 -27.18 1.34 -7.25
N CYS A 178 -26.15 1.98 -6.69
CA CYS A 178 -25.44 1.44 -5.54
C CYS A 178 -26.17 1.72 -4.23
N ILE A 179 -26.40 0.66 -3.46
CA ILE A 179 -26.80 0.76 -2.05
C ILE A 179 -25.52 1.02 -1.27
N ASN A 180 -25.35 2.25 -0.82
CA ASN A 180 -24.25 2.68 0.04
C ASN A 180 -24.78 3.27 1.35
N ARG A 181 -23.86 3.59 2.26
CA ARG A 181 -24.17 4.19 3.56
C ARG A 181 -24.56 5.66 3.44
#